data_AF-A0A7W8M6U9-F1
#
_entry.id   AF-A0A7W8M6U9-F1
#
_cell.length_a   1.000
_cell.length_b   1.000
_cell.length_c   1.000
_cell.angle_alpha   90.00
_cell.angle_beta   90.00
_cell.angle_gamma   90.00
#
_symmetry.space_group_name_H-M   'P 1'
#
loop_
_entity.id
_entity.type
_entity.pdbx_description
1 polymer ?
#
loop_
_entity_poly.entity_id
_entity_poly.type
_entity_poly.pdbx_seq_one_letter_code
_entity_poly.pdbx_strand_id
1 'polypeptide(L)'
;MVKAYFTACEQAFPAKRTQLRRLSLALRRGRVEHMEQLCAIQRAGPEKLLEIRSIGAKSLPLIAAVCARYEENKTPSQGGAPLRETGSCLTQECPTALRRKED
;
A
#
# COMPACT_ATOMS: atom_id res chain seq x y z
N MET A 1 -16.25 3.95 -2.18
CA MET A 1 -16.71 2.83 -3.05
C MET A 1 -15.66 2.51 -4.12
N VAL A 2 -15.40 1.22 -4.37
CA VAL A 2 -14.42 0.70 -5.36
C VAL A 2 -14.68 1.27 -6.75
N LYS A 3 -15.95 1.30 -7.21
CA LYS A 3 -16.33 1.83 -8.53
C LYS A 3 -15.83 3.27 -8.76
N ALA A 4 -16.14 4.16 -7.82
CA ALA A 4 -15.79 5.57 -7.94
C ALA A 4 -14.27 5.76 -7.94
N TYR A 5 -13.57 5.07 -7.05
CA TYR A 5 -12.11 5.19 -6.95
C TYR A 5 -11.39 4.64 -8.18
N PHE A 6 -11.81 3.48 -8.70
CA PHE A 6 -11.25 2.92 -9.93
C PHE A 6 -11.51 3.82 -11.15
N THR A 7 -12.65 4.53 -11.16
CA THR A 7 -12.95 5.53 -12.21
C THR A 7 -12.00 6.72 -12.12
N ALA A 8 -11.70 7.21 -10.91
CA ALA A 8 -10.70 8.27 -10.72
C ALA A 8 -9.28 7.82 -11.12
N CYS A 9 -8.93 6.55 -10.83
CA CYS A 9 -7.66 5.96 -11.25
C CYS A 9 -7.50 5.83 -12.78
N GLU A 10 -8.58 5.92 -13.58
CA GLU A 10 -8.46 5.87 -15.04
C GLU A 10 -7.59 6.99 -15.61
N GLN A 11 -7.61 8.17 -14.98
CA GLN A 11 -6.77 9.30 -15.41
C GLN A 11 -5.30 9.10 -15.01
N ALA A 12 -5.06 8.45 -13.86
CA ALA A 12 -3.72 8.13 -13.37
C ALA A 12 -3.06 6.96 -14.13
N PHE A 13 -3.87 6.06 -14.70
CA PHE A 13 -3.38 4.90 -15.45
C PHE A 13 -4.06 4.82 -16.83
N PRO A 14 -3.77 5.76 -17.75
CA PRO A 14 -4.44 5.82 -19.05
C PRO A 14 -4.23 4.55 -19.89
N ALA A 15 -3.04 3.94 -19.80
CA ALA A 15 -2.73 2.69 -20.48
C ALA A 15 -3.47 1.45 -19.93
N LYS A 16 -4.06 1.54 -18.74
CA LYS A 16 -4.71 0.41 -18.04
C LYS A 16 -6.21 0.61 -17.79
N ARG A 17 -6.85 1.61 -18.42
CA ARG A 17 -8.27 1.95 -18.22
C ARG A 17 -9.21 0.76 -18.42
N THR A 18 -9.05 0.02 -19.51
CA THR A 18 -9.87 -1.18 -19.79
C THR A 18 -9.70 -2.24 -18.70
N GLN A 19 -8.48 -2.42 -18.20
CA GLN A 19 -8.19 -3.37 -17.13
C GLN A 19 -8.79 -2.90 -15.79
N LEU A 20 -8.71 -1.61 -15.46
CA LEU A 20 -9.34 -1.03 -14.27
C LEU A 20 -10.86 -1.21 -14.29
N ARG A 21 -11.53 -0.97 -15.43
CA ARG A 21 -12.98 -1.18 -15.56
C ARG A 21 -13.36 -2.65 -15.36
N ARG A 22 -12.61 -3.57 -15.98
CA ARG A 22 -12.82 -5.02 -15.81
C ARG A 22 -12.65 -5.44 -14.36
N LEU A 23 -11.60 -4.96 -13.68
CA LEU A 23 -11.35 -5.27 -12.28
C LEU A 23 -12.43 -4.68 -11.35
N SER A 24 -12.84 -3.44 -11.57
CA SER A 24 -13.93 -2.82 -10.81
C SER A 24 -15.22 -3.65 -10.89
N LEU A 25 -15.54 -4.17 -12.08
CA LEU A 25 -16.71 -5.03 -12.26
C LEU A 25 -16.54 -6.40 -11.60
N ALA A 26 -15.37 -7.03 -11.74
CA ALA A 26 -15.08 -8.33 -11.13
C ALA A 26 -15.14 -8.27 -9.60
N LEU A 27 -14.52 -7.24 -9.00
CA LEU A 27 -14.53 -6.99 -7.56
C LEU A 27 -15.95 -6.84 -7.00
N ARG A 28 -16.81 -6.10 -7.69
CA ARG A 28 -18.22 -5.95 -7.29
C ARG A 28 -18.99 -7.28 -7.35
N ARG A 29 -18.73 -8.11 -8.36
CA ARG A 29 -19.31 -9.47 -8.43
C ARG A 29 -18.82 -10.37 -7.31
N GLY A 30 -17.57 -10.17 -6.87
CA GLY A 30 -16.99 -10.80 -5.69
C GLY A 30 -17.38 -10.17 -4.35
N ARG A 31 -18.40 -9.29 -4.32
CA ARG A 31 -18.87 -8.57 -3.11
C ARG A 31 -17.83 -7.68 -2.44
N VAL A 32 -16.87 -7.15 -3.20
CA VAL A 32 -15.91 -6.15 -2.73
C VAL A 32 -16.37 -4.77 -3.21
N GLU A 33 -17.05 -4.02 -2.33
CA GLU A 33 -17.66 -2.73 -2.67
C GLU A 33 -16.86 -1.52 -2.16
N HIS A 34 -16.03 -1.73 -1.14
CA HIS A 34 -15.25 -0.68 -0.46
C HIS A 34 -13.74 -0.84 -0.70
N MET A 35 -13.02 0.29 -0.78
CA MET A 35 -11.57 0.29 -0.99
C MET A 35 -10.85 -0.28 0.22
N GLU A 36 -11.36 0.01 1.42
CA GLU A 36 -10.84 -0.52 2.69
C GLU A 36 -10.91 -2.05 2.72
N GLN A 37 -12.00 -2.64 2.23
CA GLN A 37 -12.17 -4.09 2.12
C GLN A 37 -11.17 -4.68 1.11
N LEU A 38 -10.98 -4.03 -0.04
CA LEU A 38 -10.00 -4.46 -1.04
C LEU A 38 -8.57 -4.42 -0.48
N CYS A 39 -8.17 -3.33 0.18
CA CYS A 39 -6.86 -3.19 0.81
C CYS A 39 -6.66 -4.18 1.96
N ALA A 40 -7.71 -4.49 2.73
CA ALA A 40 -7.65 -5.49 3.78
C ALA A 40 -7.41 -6.89 3.21
N ILE A 41 -8.10 -7.27 2.14
CA ILE A 41 -7.88 -8.55 1.45
C ILE A 41 -6.46 -8.60 0.87
N GLN A 42 -6.01 -7.53 0.22
CA GLN A 42 -4.67 -7.44 -0.36
C GLN A 42 -3.56 -7.60 0.70
N ARG A 43 -3.75 -7.06 1.91
CA ARG A 43 -2.80 -7.18 3.03
C ARG A 43 -2.82 -8.55 3.70
N ALA A 44 -4.00 -9.14 3.85
CA ALA A 44 -4.15 -10.48 4.42
C ALA A 44 -3.63 -11.58 3.48
N GLY A 45 -3.67 -11.32 2.17
CA GLY A 45 -3.17 -12.21 1.13
C GLY A 45 -3.99 -12.05 -0.16
N PRO A 46 -3.36 -11.73 -1.30
CA PRO A 46 -4.06 -11.53 -2.57
C PRO A 46 -4.65 -12.81 -3.15
N GLU A 47 -4.38 -13.98 -2.56
CA GLU A 47 -4.88 -15.28 -3.00
C GLU A 47 -6.42 -15.33 -2.99
N LYS A 48 -7.05 -14.71 -1.98
CA LYS A 48 -8.52 -14.60 -1.94
C LYS A 48 -9.10 -13.81 -3.11
N LEU A 49 -8.32 -12.92 -3.73
CA LEU A 49 -8.76 -12.20 -4.93
C LEU A 49 -8.73 -13.11 -6.17
N LEU A 50 -7.92 -14.17 -6.18
CA LEU A 50 -7.85 -15.14 -7.28
C LEU A 50 -9.07 -16.06 -7.33
N GLU A 51 -9.80 -16.20 -6.21
CA GLU A 51 -11.08 -16.91 -6.16
C GLU A 51 -12.18 -16.16 -6.93
N ILE A 52 -12.01 -14.85 -7.15
CA ILE A 52 -12.98 -14.04 -7.89
C ILE A 52 -12.81 -14.29 -9.39
N ARG A 53 -13.89 -14.76 -10.02
CA ARG A 53 -13.93 -14.96 -11.47
C ARG A 53 -13.49 -13.70 -12.22
N SER A 54 -12.58 -13.88 -13.18
CA SER A 54 -11.98 -12.82 -14.01
C SER A 54 -10.90 -11.97 -13.33
N ILE A 55 -10.49 -12.31 -12.10
CA ILE A 55 -9.24 -11.82 -11.49
C ILE A 55 -8.20 -12.94 -11.62
N GLY A 56 -7.01 -12.59 -12.08
CA GLY A 56 -5.89 -13.53 -12.19
C GLY A 56 -4.59 -12.95 -11.67
N ALA A 57 -3.53 -13.76 -11.63
CA ALA A 57 -2.22 -13.34 -11.13
C ALA A 57 -1.71 -12.05 -11.81
N LYS A 58 -1.98 -11.87 -13.11
CA LYS A 58 -1.59 -10.68 -13.88
C LYS A 58 -2.27 -9.38 -13.41
N SER A 59 -3.42 -9.47 -12.74
CA SER A 59 -4.13 -8.30 -12.21
C SER A 59 -3.70 -7.92 -10.80
N LEU A 60 -3.08 -8.83 -10.04
CA LEU A 60 -2.66 -8.56 -8.66
C LEU A 60 -1.73 -7.35 -8.53
N PRO A 61 -0.72 -7.15 -9.40
CA PRO A 61 0.15 -5.97 -9.32
C PRO A 61 -0.62 -4.65 -9.54
N LEU A 62 -1.65 -4.66 -10.40
CA LEU A 62 -2.48 -3.48 -10.62
C LEU A 62 -3.37 -3.18 -9.42
N ILE A 63 -3.94 -4.23 -8.79
CA ILE A 63 -4.72 -4.08 -7.56
C ILE A 63 -3.83 -3.54 -6.44
N ALA A 64 -2.63 -4.10 -6.25
CA ALA A 64 -1.66 -3.63 -5.27
C ALA A 64 -1.28 -2.15 -5.48
N ALA A 65 -1.02 -1.73 -6.73
CA ALA A 65 -0.72 -0.34 -7.04
C ALA A 65 -1.89 0.61 -6.72
N VAL A 66 -3.13 0.19 -6.99
CA VAL A 66 -4.34 0.98 -6.66
C VAL A 66 -4.53 1.07 -5.14
N CYS A 67 -4.31 -0.03 -4.40
CA CYS A 67 -4.36 -0.06 -2.94
C CYS A 67 -3.30 0.84 -2.30
N ALA A 68 -2.04 0.76 -2.75
CA ALA A 68 -0.96 1.59 -2.26
C ALA A 68 -1.25 3.09 -2.47
N ARG A 69 -1.73 3.45 -3.67
CA ARG A 69 -2.15 4.83 -3.94
C ARG A 69 -3.30 5.27 -3.03
N TYR A 70 -4.29 4.40 -2.80
CA TYR A 70 -5.40 4.72 -1.90
C TYR A 70 -4.93 4.97 -0.47
N GLU A 71 -4.02 4.15 0.05
CA GLU A 71 -3.47 4.33 1.39
C GLU A 71 -2.63 5.61 1.50
N GLU A 72 -1.78 5.89 0.51
CA GLU A 72 -0.99 7.14 0.43
C GLU A 72 -1.87 8.40 0.37
N ASN A 73 -2.99 8.35 -0.35
CA ASN A 73 -3.94 9.47 -0.43
C ASN A 73 -4.86 9.56 0.82
N LYS A 74 -4.99 8.48 1.59
CA LYS A 74 -5.81 8.44 2.81
C LYS A 74 -5.07 9.04 4.02
N THR A 75 -3.76 9.18 3.95
CA THR A 75 -2.97 9.92 4.93
C THR A 75 -2.81 11.37 4.46
N PRO A 76 -3.72 12.30 4.82
CA PRO A 76 -3.40 13.72 4.72
C PRO A 76 -2.33 13.99 5.79
N SER A 77 -1.06 13.96 5.41
CA SER A 77 0.07 14.49 6.18
C SER A 77 -0.08 14.41 7.71
N GLN A 78 0.03 13.21 8.28
CA GLN A 78 0.66 13.03 9.59
C GLN A 78 1.60 11.83 9.47
N GLY A 79 2.90 12.11 9.41
CA GLY A 79 3.94 11.09 9.40
C GLY A 79 4.70 10.99 8.09
N GLY A 80 5.41 12.06 7.72
CA GLY A 80 6.58 11.91 6.88
C GLY A 80 7.63 11.09 7.63
N ALA A 81 7.99 9.93 7.09
CA ALA A 81 9.37 9.46 7.07
C ALA A 81 9.50 8.42 5.93
N PRO A 82 10.30 8.69 4.89
CA PRO A 82 10.65 7.69 3.91
C PRO A 82 11.55 6.62 4.54
N LEU A 83 11.26 5.35 4.26
CA LEU A 83 12.17 4.23 4.48
C LEU A 83 13.45 4.42 3.64
N ARG A 84 14.50 4.92 4.28
CA ARG A 84 15.92 4.72 3.98
C ARG A 84 16.60 4.71 5.35
N GLU A 85 17.47 3.80 5.76
CA GLU A 85 18.42 2.97 5.03
C GLU A 85 18.94 1.96 6.07
N THR A 86 19.03 0.69 5.72
CA THR A 86 19.74 -0.30 6.53
C THR A 86 21.23 -0.02 6.38
N GLY A 87 21.81 0.68 7.35
CA GLY A 87 23.25 0.92 7.45
C GLY A 87 23.80 0.26 8.70
N SER A 88 24.30 -0.96 8.55
CA SER A 88 25.14 -1.64 9.54
C SER A 88 26.47 -0.88 9.63
N CYS A 89 26.83 -0.37 10.82
CA CYS A 89 28.22 -0.12 11.18
C CYS A 89 28.43 -0.47 12.66
N LEU A 90 29.12 -1.60 12.82
CA LEU A 90 29.87 -2.06 13.97
C LEU A 90 30.83 -1.00 14.53
N THR A 91 31.13 -1.16 15.82
CA THR A 91 32.46 -0.97 16.44
C THR A 91 32.83 0.41 16.99
N GLN A 92 33.15 0.37 18.31
CA GLN A 92 34.13 1.21 19.06
C GLN A 92 33.77 2.68 19.32
N GLU A 93 34.06 3.33 20.45
CA GLU A 93 34.65 3.01 21.76
C GLU A 93 34.62 4.31 22.60
N CYS A 94 34.24 4.23 23.89
CA CYS A 94 34.73 4.98 25.08
C CYS A 94 34.95 6.54 25.07
N PRO A 95 35.24 7.24 26.21
CA PRO A 95 35.35 6.80 27.62
C PRO A 95 34.63 7.66 28.69
N THR A 96 34.60 7.09 29.88
CA THR A 96 34.46 7.64 31.25
C THR A 96 35.18 8.96 31.55
N ALA A 97 34.53 9.87 32.30
CA ALA A 97 35.16 10.85 33.22
C ALA A 97 34.12 11.23 34.31
N LEU A 98 34.21 10.74 35.56
CA LEU A 98 35.08 11.16 36.68
C LEU A 98 34.83 12.61 37.20
N ARG A 99 34.25 12.68 38.41
CA ARG A 99 34.33 13.70 39.50
C ARG A 99 34.48 15.21 39.22
N ARG A 100 33.71 16.01 39.99
CA ARG A 100 34.07 17.19 40.84
C ARG A 100 32.84 17.44 41.75
N LYS A 101 32.83 17.47 43.10
CA LYS A 101 33.55 18.18 44.18
C LYS A 101 33.39 19.72 44.16
N GLU A 102 32.75 20.21 45.24
CA GLU A 102 32.82 21.54 45.89
C GLU A 102 32.19 22.75 45.18
N ASP A 103 31.17 23.36 45.81
CA ASP A 103 31.35 24.51 46.72
C ASP A 103 30.35 24.40 47.90
#